data_AF-A0A2N0V1X9-F1
#
_entry.id   AF-A0A2N0V1X9-F1
#
_cell.length_a   1.000
_cell.length_b   1.000
_cell.length_c   1.000
_cell.angle_alpha   90.00
_cell.angle_beta   90.00
_cell.angle_gamma   90.00
#
_symmetry.space_group_name_H-M   'P 1'
#
loop_
_entity.id
_entity.type
_entity.pdbx_description
1 polymer ?
#
loop_
_entity_poly.entity_id
_entity_poly.type
_entity_poly.pdbx_seq_one_letter_code
_entity_poly.pdbx_strand_id
1 'polypeptide(L)'
;MSKLRFVVSTLALAWLPNAQAAYSGSLSFVQPTGTVVATDNIPIWLKLSLDATSDPLVFSSTGGGNPPFGINPANYPSSFTYYDSNTSQSSYIENGVLITVNNISLSSSIGCAGTFLADSCSPGPYEFNFNSSLSSIDIADITLNPGDSVEYLLGEFTPKNGAAPTGEYEFYTAGLGIFFRGTVRAPQLDENGAPVLDENGDPILQDFVNAESRLEIASTACAAQPDPTCSEKFARTVVAAPVPVPAAFWLFGSTLLSFVGYRRRNIFTRSV
;
A
#
# COMPACT_ATOMS: atom_id res chain seq x y z
N MET A 1 -59.60 -17.73 45.13
CA MET A 1 -59.49 -17.11 43.80
C MET A 1 -58.18 -16.32 43.74
N SER A 2 -57.10 -16.96 43.28
CA SER A 2 -55.75 -16.39 43.24
C SER A 2 -55.55 -15.69 41.89
N LYS A 3 -55.18 -14.40 41.90
CA LYS A 3 -55.00 -13.58 40.70
C LYS A 3 -53.62 -13.85 40.09
N LEU A 4 -53.60 -14.61 39.01
CA LEU A 4 -52.42 -14.84 38.17
C LEU A 4 -52.06 -13.51 37.46
N ARG A 5 -50.91 -12.91 37.80
CA ARG A 5 -50.38 -11.74 37.09
C ARG A 5 -49.49 -12.23 35.95
N PHE A 6 -49.94 -12.04 34.71
CA PHE A 6 -49.11 -12.19 33.52
C PHE A 6 -48.08 -11.06 33.50
N VAL A 7 -46.79 -11.39 33.65
CA VAL A 7 -45.68 -10.50 33.32
C VAL A 7 -45.39 -10.71 31.85
N VAL A 8 -45.82 -9.78 31.01
CA VAL A 8 -45.42 -9.72 29.59
C VAL A 8 -43.99 -9.20 29.59
N SER A 9 -43.03 -10.12 29.45
CA SER A 9 -41.64 -9.78 29.24
C SER A 9 -41.49 -9.23 27.82
N THR A 10 -41.42 -7.91 27.69
CA THR A 10 -41.03 -7.24 26.45
C THR A 10 -39.61 -7.66 26.13
N LEU A 11 -39.47 -8.59 25.19
CA LEU A 11 -38.20 -8.92 24.57
C LEU A 11 -37.72 -7.64 23.86
N ALA A 12 -36.82 -6.90 24.50
CA ALA A 12 -36.10 -5.82 23.85
C ALA A 12 -35.37 -6.45 22.67
N LEU A 13 -35.76 -6.11 21.44
CA LEU A 13 -34.86 -6.20 20.30
C LEU A 13 -33.67 -5.31 20.67
N ALA A 14 -32.66 -5.93 21.30
CA ALA A 14 -31.34 -5.35 21.35
C ALA A 14 -31.00 -5.00 19.91
N TRP A 15 -30.74 -3.72 19.68
CA TRP A 15 -30.09 -3.25 18.47
C TRP A 15 -28.83 -4.09 18.34
N LEU A 16 -28.85 -5.07 17.45
CA LEU A 16 -27.61 -5.68 16.98
C LEU A 16 -26.79 -4.50 16.45
N PRO A 17 -25.53 -4.31 16.88
CA PRO A 17 -24.67 -3.36 16.20
C PRO A 17 -24.74 -3.73 14.72
N ASN A 18 -25.16 -2.77 13.89
CA ASN A 18 -25.09 -2.92 12.45
C ASN A 18 -23.70 -3.45 12.14
N ALA A 19 -23.61 -4.57 11.42
CA ALA A 19 -22.35 -5.07 10.91
C ALA A 19 -21.63 -3.87 10.27
N GLN A 20 -20.53 -3.42 10.88
CA GLN A 20 -19.79 -2.29 10.38
C GLN A 20 -19.15 -2.73 9.07
N ALA A 21 -19.69 -2.26 7.95
CA ALA A 21 -18.93 -2.24 6.72
C ALA A 21 -17.87 -1.13 6.87
N ALA A 22 -16.86 -1.42 7.70
CA ALA A 22 -15.60 -0.71 7.69
C ALA A 22 -15.05 -0.83 6.26
N TYR A 23 -14.58 0.30 5.70
CA TYR A 23 -14.14 0.48 4.30
C TYR A 23 -13.76 -0.81 3.56
N SER A 24 -14.47 -1.11 2.47
CA SER A 24 -14.22 -2.29 1.64
C SER A 24 -13.94 -1.88 0.21
N GLY A 25 -12.93 -2.48 -0.40
CA GLY A 25 -12.59 -2.21 -1.78
C GLY A 25 -11.54 -3.16 -2.32
N SER A 26 -11.06 -2.83 -3.52
CA SER A 26 -10.04 -3.58 -4.24
C SER A 26 -8.89 -2.69 -4.67
N LEU A 27 -7.70 -3.29 -4.79
CA LEU A 27 -6.49 -2.63 -5.24
C LEU A 27 -5.91 -3.41 -6.42
N SER A 28 -5.66 -2.74 -7.54
CA SER A 28 -5.14 -3.38 -8.76
C SER A 28 -4.06 -2.53 -9.43
N PHE A 29 -3.12 -3.15 -10.13
CA PHE A 29 -2.14 -2.43 -10.94
C PHE A 29 -2.78 -1.86 -12.20
N VAL A 30 -2.56 -0.57 -12.49
CA VAL A 30 -3.12 0.11 -13.68
C VAL A 30 -2.50 -0.44 -14.97
N GLN A 31 -1.19 -0.67 -14.96
CA GLN A 31 -0.44 -1.28 -16.05
C GLN A 31 0.33 -2.49 -15.53
N PRO A 32 -0.32 -3.67 -15.40
CA PRO A 32 0.28 -4.83 -14.75
C PRO A 32 1.44 -5.40 -15.56
N THR A 33 1.46 -5.28 -16.90
CA THR A 33 2.54 -5.82 -17.75
C THR A 33 3.17 -4.76 -18.65
N GLY A 34 4.41 -4.99 -19.08
CA GLY A 34 5.09 -4.10 -20.02
C GLY A 34 6.54 -4.47 -20.26
N THR A 35 7.16 -3.79 -21.21
CA THR A 35 8.61 -3.90 -21.50
C THR A 35 9.29 -2.58 -21.18
N VAL A 36 10.46 -2.65 -20.55
CA VAL A 36 11.28 -1.50 -20.16
C VAL A 36 12.74 -1.78 -20.49
N VAL A 37 13.55 -0.74 -20.67
CA VAL A 37 15.00 -0.93 -20.82
C VAL A 37 15.66 -1.09 -19.45
N ALA A 38 16.83 -1.73 -19.41
CA ALA A 38 17.56 -2.05 -18.19
C ALA A 38 17.81 -0.86 -17.24
N THR A 39 17.88 0.36 -17.77
CA THR A 39 18.13 1.59 -17.02
C THR A 39 16.85 2.29 -16.58
N ASP A 40 15.68 1.78 -16.98
CA ASP A 40 14.41 2.44 -16.69
C ASP A 40 14.04 2.32 -15.23
N ASN A 41 13.41 3.40 -14.83
CA ASN A 41 12.82 3.64 -13.54
C ASN A 41 11.32 3.31 -13.74
N ILE A 42 10.80 2.36 -12.96
CA ILE A 42 9.52 1.70 -13.25
C ILE A 42 8.45 2.17 -12.25
N PRO A 43 7.53 3.06 -12.67
CA PRO A 43 6.48 3.55 -11.78
C PRO A 43 5.41 2.48 -11.53
N ILE A 44 4.98 2.36 -10.28
CA ILE A 44 3.92 1.46 -9.84
C ILE A 44 2.65 2.27 -9.57
N TRP A 45 1.77 2.29 -10.57
CA TRP A 45 0.45 2.89 -10.46
C TRP A 45 -0.57 1.86 -9.98
N LEU A 46 -1.33 2.23 -8.96
CA LEU A 46 -2.40 1.44 -8.40
C LEU A 46 -3.74 2.14 -8.64
N LYS A 47 -4.78 1.33 -8.78
CA LYS A 47 -6.17 1.76 -8.78
C LYS A 47 -6.84 1.23 -7.53
N LEU A 48 -7.31 2.13 -6.66
CA LEU A 48 -8.21 1.83 -5.55
C LEU A 48 -9.64 1.94 -6.06
N SER A 49 -10.45 0.91 -5.89
CA SER A 49 -11.89 0.94 -6.19
C SER A 49 -12.67 0.59 -4.93
N LEU A 50 -13.61 1.45 -4.54
CA LEU A 50 -14.41 1.26 -3.34
C LEU A 50 -15.65 0.43 -3.68
N ASP A 51 -15.97 -0.57 -2.86
CA ASP A 51 -17.14 -1.41 -3.12
C ASP A 51 -18.44 -0.61 -3.02
N ALA A 52 -19.45 -1.00 -3.81
CA ALA A 52 -20.75 -0.32 -3.82
C ALA A 52 -21.50 -0.39 -2.46
N THR A 53 -21.12 -1.32 -1.59
CA THR A 53 -21.66 -1.48 -0.23
C THR A 53 -20.76 -0.92 0.85
N SER A 54 -19.62 -0.33 0.51
CA SER A 54 -18.70 0.29 1.46
C SER A 54 -19.27 1.58 2.02
N ASP A 55 -18.77 2.03 3.16
CA ASP A 55 -18.87 3.42 3.58
C ASP A 55 -18.05 4.34 2.65
N PRO A 56 -18.47 5.60 2.44
CA PRO A 56 -17.69 6.58 1.66
C PRO A 56 -16.34 6.88 2.33
N LEU A 57 -15.25 6.82 1.58
CA LEU A 57 -13.92 7.16 2.06
C LEU A 57 -13.68 8.65 1.86
N VAL A 58 -13.84 9.40 2.95
CA VAL A 58 -13.50 10.83 3.03
C VAL A 58 -12.34 10.97 3.98
N PHE A 59 -11.15 11.31 3.49
CA PHE A 59 -9.98 11.55 4.32
C PHE A 59 -9.42 12.95 4.06
N SER A 60 -9.00 13.63 5.13
CA SER A 60 -8.25 14.87 5.06
C SER A 60 -7.09 14.92 6.04
N SER A 61 -5.91 15.22 5.52
CA SER A 61 -4.64 15.28 6.26
C SER A 61 -4.57 16.40 7.30
N THR A 62 -5.43 17.41 7.20
CA THR A 62 -5.40 18.58 8.09
C THR A 62 -6.13 18.37 9.42
N GLY A 63 -6.96 17.33 9.53
CA GLY A 63 -7.63 16.93 10.77
C GLY A 63 -8.68 17.90 11.32
N GLY A 64 -8.85 19.08 10.73
CA GLY A 64 -9.63 20.22 11.26
C GLY A 64 -11.15 20.15 11.06
N GLY A 65 -11.77 18.97 11.14
CA GLY A 65 -13.19 18.77 10.85
C GLY A 65 -13.93 17.91 11.89
N ASN A 66 -15.25 17.82 11.74
CA ASN A 66 -16.10 16.83 12.41
C ASN A 66 -16.76 15.95 11.34
N PRO A 67 -16.35 14.68 11.18
CA PRO A 67 -15.43 13.96 12.05
C PRO A 67 -13.94 14.29 11.80
N PRO A 68 -13.04 14.07 12.78
CA PRO A 68 -11.60 14.32 12.63
C PRO A 68 -11.03 13.59 11.40
N PHE A 69 -10.22 14.30 10.61
CA PHE A 69 -9.63 13.79 9.37
C PHE A 69 -10.66 13.24 8.34
N GLY A 70 -11.95 13.55 8.47
CA GLY A 70 -13.02 13.05 7.60
C GLY A 70 -13.50 11.62 7.89
N ILE A 71 -12.88 10.91 8.84
CA ILE A 71 -13.17 9.51 9.13
C ILE A 71 -14.26 9.39 10.19
N ASN A 72 -15.39 8.74 9.85
CA ASN A 72 -16.47 8.49 10.80
C ASN A 72 -15.93 7.70 12.02
N PRO A 73 -16.15 8.15 13.28
CA PRO A 73 -15.72 7.43 14.47
C PRO A 73 -16.27 6.01 14.59
N ALA A 74 -17.38 5.70 13.91
CA ALA A 74 -17.84 4.31 13.78
C ALA A 74 -16.79 3.41 13.12
N ASN A 75 -15.98 3.94 12.20
CA ASN A 75 -14.95 3.17 11.49
C ASN A 75 -13.60 3.14 12.21
N TYR A 76 -13.53 3.63 13.45
CA TYR A 76 -12.31 3.53 14.24
C TYR A 76 -12.12 2.09 14.71
N PRO A 77 -10.89 1.55 14.66
CA PRO A 77 -10.61 0.23 15.18
C PRO A 77 -10.89 0.18 16.69
N SER A 78 -11.24 -1.00 17.20
CA SER A 78 -11.39 -1.28 18.63
C SER A 78 -10.16 -1.95 19.24
N SER A 79 -9.19 -2.33 18.41
CA SER A 79 -7.95 -2.96 18.84
C SER A 79 -6.74 -2.09 18.52
N PHE A 80 -5.85 -1.93 19.49
CA PHE A 80 -4.67 -1.08 19.36
C PHE A 80 -3.43 -1.76 19.94
N THR A 81 -2.26 -1.35 19.46
CA THR A 81 -0.97 -1.65 20.07
C THR A 81 -0.50 -0.42 20.83
N TYR A 82 -0.01 -0.62 22.04
CA TYR A 82 0.57 0.44 22.87
C TYR A 82 1.99 0.05 23.28
N TYR A 83 2.93 0.98 23.12
CA TYR A 83 4.30 0.83 23.58
C TYR A 83 4.54 1.69 24.82
N ASP A 84 4.85 1.06 25.94
CA ASP A 84 5.25 1.75 27.17
C ASP A 84 6.75 1.99 27.15
N SER A 85 7.14 3.25 27.00
CA SER A 85 8.56 3.65 26.99
C SER A 85 9.26 3.44 28.33
N ASN A 86 8.54 3.37 29.45
CA ASN A 86 9.15 3.20 30.77
C ASN A 86 9.58 1.75 31.00
N THR A 87 8.77 0.80 30.53
CA THR A 87 9.03 -0.64 30.65
C THR A 87 9.67 -1.23 29.40
N SER A 88 9.69 -0.49 28.28
CA SER A 88 10.11 -0.96 26.95
C SER A 88 9.33 -2.18 26.49
N GLN A 89 8.03 -2.24 26.79
CA GLN A 89 7.14 -3.34 26.43
C GLN A 89 6.00 -2.88 25.53
N SER A 90 5.60 -3.76 24.61
CA SER A 90 4.39 -3.58 23.80
C SER A 90 3.24 -4.36 24.42
N SER A 91 2.07 -3.73 24.49
CA SER A 91 0.82 -4.34 24.94
C SER A 91 -0.23 -4.24 23.84
N TYR A 92 -1.08 -5.25 23.75
CA TYR A 92 -2.24 -5.24 22.86
C TYR A 92 -3.48 -4.88 23.67
N ILE A 93 -4.24 -3.91 23.17
CA ILE A 93 -5.46 -3.41 23.77
C ILE A 93 -6.62 -3.93 22.94
N GLU A 94 -7.47 -4.75 23.55
CA GLU A 94 -8.74 -5.17 22.96
C GLU A 94 -9.89 -4.31 23.49
N ASN A 95 -10.91 -4.09 22.65
CA ASN A 95 -12.10 -3.32 23.01
C ASN A 95 -11.81 -1.89 23.51
N GLY A 96 -10.71 -1.31 23.04
CA GLY A 96 -10.34 0.07 23.32
C GLY A 96 -11.17 1.06 22.52
N VAL A 97 -11.43 2.22 23.12
CA VAL A 97 -12.12 3.34 22.47
C VAL A 97 -11.13 4.47 22.26
N LEU A 98 -10.93 4.91 21.01
CA LEU A 98 -10.10 6.06 20.69
C LEU A 98 -10.82 7.35 21.12
N ILE A 99 -10.44 7.90 22.27
CA ILE A 99 -11.08 9.08 22.88
C ILE A 99 -10.43 10.40 22.46
N THR A 100 -9.16 10.35 22.04
CA THR A 100 -8.44 11.49 21.47
C THR A 100 -7.70 11.04 20.23
N VAL A 101 -7.87 11.74 19.11
CA VAL A 101 -7.17 11.47 17.85
C VAL A 101 -5.98 12.41 17.73
N ASN A 102 -4.76 11.87 17.69
CA ASN A 102 -3.55 12.66 17.50
C ASN A 102 -3.19 12.73 16.01
N ASN A 103 -3.30 11.61 15.31
CA ASN A 103 -3.04 11.51 13.88
C ASN A 103 -3.89 10.40 13.27
N ILE A 104 -4.45 10.68 12.09
CA ILE A 104 -4.90 9.66 11.14
C ILE A 104 -4.12 9.90 9.86
N SER A 105 -3.59 8.84 9.28
CA SER A 105 -2.91 8.90 7.99
C SER A 105 -3.25 7.68 7.14
N LEU A 106 -3.29 7.88 5.83
CA LEU A 106 -3.27 6.76 4.92
C LEU A 106 -1.87 6.12 4.97
N SER A 107 -1.81 4.79 4.86
CA SER A 107 -0.58 4.03 4.91
C SER A 107 -0.57 3.01 3.79
N SER A 108 0.45 3.10 2.95
CA SER A 108 0.71 2.12 1.91
C SER A 108 1.78 1.14 2.38
N SER A 109 1.71 -0.10 1.89
CA SER A 109 2.70 -1.13 2.16
C SER A 109 2.98 -1.95 0.90
N ILE A 110 4.15 -2.57 0.86
CA ILE A 110 4.53 -3.55 -0.16
C ILE A 110 4.94 -4.85 0.52
N GLY A 111 4.75 -5.97 -0.17
CA GLY A 111 5.40 -7.23 0.19
C GLY A 111 6.74 -7.38 -0.51
N CYS A 112 7.62 -8.17 0.09
CA CYS A 112 8.95 -8.42 -0.47
C CYS A 112 8.98 -9.52 -1.53
N ALA A 113 7.94 -10.34 -1.62
CA ALA A 113 7.91 -11.46 -2.55
C ALA A 113 8.06 -11.01 -4.01
N GLY A 114 8.77 -11.82 -4.79
CA GLY A 114 9.02 -11.61 -6.21
C GLY A 114 10.45 -11.24 -6.54
N THR A 115 10.69 -11.00 -7.82
CA THR A 115 12.05 -10.92 -8.38
C THR A 115 12.58 -9.49 -8.46
N PHE A 116 11.74 -8.48 -8.24
CA PHE A 116 12.18 -7.09 -8.09
C PHE A 116 13.02 -6.86 -6.83
N LEU A 117 12.54 -7.33 -5.68
CA LEU A 117 13.10 -7.02 -4.36
C LEU A 117 13.79 -8.21 -3.66
N ALA A 118 13.58 -9.43 -4.16
CA ALA A 118 13.90 -10.70 -3.47
C ALA A 118 13.16 -10.86 -2.13
N ASP A 119 13.14 -12.06 -1.55
CA ASP A 119 12.23 -12.45 -0.46
C ASP A 119 12.34 -11.60 0.83
N SER A 120 13.45 -10.89 1.05
CA SER A 120 13.70 -10.05 2.23
C SER A 120 13.72 -8.54 1.94
N CYS A 121 13.15 -8.10 0.82
CA CYS A 121 13.19 -6.72 0.33
C CYS A 121 14.61 -6.21 0.01
N SER A 122 15.60 -7.08 0.12
CA SER A 122 17.02 -6.87 -0.19
C SER A 122 17.74 -8.22 -0.07
N PRO A 123 18.66 -8.62 -0.96
CA PRO A 123 19.17 -7.90 -2.14
C PRO A 123 18.49 -8.32 -3.46
N GLY A 124 17.46 -7.58 -3.91
CA GLY A 124 16.97 -7.62 -5.30
C GLY A 124 17.72 -6.64 -6.23
N PRO A 125 17.60 -6.79 -7.57
CA PRO A 125 18.23 -5.90 -8.56
C PRO A 125 17.63 -4.50 -8.61
N TYR A 126 16.43 -4.33 -8.06
CA TYR A 126 15.79 -3.05 -7.87
C TYR A 126 15.71 -2.67 -6.39
N GLU A 127 15.58 -1.38 -6.15
CA GLU A 127 15.13 -0.78 -4.89
C GLU A 127 13.74 -0.19 -5.13
N PHE A 128 12.84 -0.35 -4.16
CA PHE A 128 11.54 0.31 -4.23
C PHE A 128 11.57 1.58 -3.41
N ASN A 129 11.31 2.70 -4.07
CA ASN A 129 11.15 3.99 -3.43
C ASN A 129 9.66 4.33 -3.41
N PHE A 130 9.07 4.38 -2.21
CA PHE A 130 7.75 4.98 -2.07
C PHE A 130 7.82 6.42 -2.59
N ASN A 131 6.76 6.82 -3.30
CA ASN A 131 6.60 8.22 -3.65
C ASN A 131 6.46 9.00 -2.33
N SER A 132 7.55 9.61 -1.86
CA SER A 132 7.73 10.05 -0.46
C SER A 132 8.19 11.50 -0.35
N SER A 133 7.97 12.31 -1.39
CA SER A 133 7.97 13.78 -1.33
C SER A 133 6.96 14.34 -0.32
N LEU A 134 7.16 14.07 0.99
CA LEU A 134 6.64 14.68 2.25
C LEU A 134 5.22 15.27 2.27
N SER A 135 4.41 14.89 1.30
CA SER A 135 3.05 15.29 0.94
C SER A 135 2.40 14.25 0.01
N SER A 136 3.12 13.18 -0.33
CA SER A 136 2.84 12.25 -1.44
C SER A 136 2.43 10.86 -0.99
N ILE A 137 1.49 10.86 -0.06
CA ILE A 137 0.25 10.32 -0.53
C ILE A 137 -0.40 11.48 -1.29
N ASP A 138 -0.49 11.43 -2.63
CA ASP A 138 -1.33 12.36 -3.44
C ASP A 138 -2.84 12.23 -3.11
N ILE A 139 -3.11 11.51 -2.02
CA ILE A 139 -4.35 11.28 -1.32
C ILE A 139 -4.26 11.98 0.06
N ALA A 140 -3.53 13.10 0.17
CA ALA A 140 -3.51 13.94 1.37
C ALA A 140 -4.94 14.35 1.74
N ASP A 141 -5.78 14.51 0.72
CA ASP A 141 -7.23 14.54 0.84
C ASP A 141 -7.83 13.61 -0.22
N ILE A 142 -8.84 12.84 0.14
CA ILE A 142 -9.61 11.99 -0.79
C ILE A 142 -11.08 12.00 -0.43
N THR A 143 -11.88 11.89 -1.48
CA THR A 143 -13.31 11.67 -1.37
C THR A 143 -13.68 10.65 -2.44
N LEU A 144 -13.98 9.43 -2.01
CA LEU A 144 -14.53 8.37 -2.84
C LEU A 144 -15.89 7.97 -2.29
N ASN A 145 -16.91 8.01 -3.14
CA ASN A 145 -18.19 7.41 -2.83
C ASN A 145 -18.13 5.90 -3.11
N PRO A 146 -19.08 5.12 -2.57
CA PRO A 146 -19.20 3.70 -2.90
C PRO A 146 -19.35 3.50 -4.40
N GLY A 147 -18.51 2.64 -4.98
CA GLY A 147 -18.42 2.42 -6.44
C GLY A 147 -17.45 3.34 -7.19
N ASP A 148 -16.91 4.39 -6.56
CA ASP A 148 -15.90 5.25 -7.18
C ASP A 148 -14.52 4.56 -7.17
N SER A 149 -13.63 5.07 -8.03
CA SER A 149 -12.23 4.61 -8.09
C SER A 149 -11.26 5.75 -8.34
N VAL A 150 -10.04 5.62 -7.83
CA VAL A 150 -8.93 6.57 -8.07
C VAL A 150 -7.66 5.82 -8.41
N GLU A 151 -6.85 6.40 -9.28
CA GLU A 151 -5.50 5.94 -9.59
C GLU A 151 -4.48 6.81 -8.88
N TYR A 152 -3.45 6.19 -8.32
CA TYR A 152 -2.36 6.90 -7.64
C TYR A 152 -1.02 6.19 -7.85
N LEU A 153 0.06 6.96 -7.79
CA LEU A 153 1.42 6.44 -7.84
C LEU A 153 1.83 5.96 -6.44
N LEU A 154 2.03 4.65 -6.29
CA LEU A 154 2.54 4.05 -5.05
C LEU A 154 4.01 4.42 -4.84
N GLY A 155 4.79 4.37 -5.91
CA GLY A 155 6.24 4.52 -5.88
C GLY A 155 6.87 3.96 -7.14
N GLU A 156 8.16 3.70 -7.07
CA GLU A 156 8.98 3.37 -8.23
C GLU A 156 10.04 2.33 -7.90
N PHE A 157 10.22 1.36 -8.81
CA PHE A 157 11.40 0.50 -8.80
C PHE A 157 12.55 1.18 -9.55
N THR A 158 13.67 1.36 -8.85
CA THR A 158 14.91 1.92 -9.39
C THR A 158 16.01 0.85 -9.44
N PRO A 159 16.68 0.63 -10.59
CA PRO A 159 17.80 -0.30 -10.67
C PRO A 159 18.97 0.11 -9.74
N LYS A 160 19.40 -0.78 -8.83
CA LYS A 160 20.41 -0.44 -7.80
C LYS A 160 21.80 -0.07 -8.34
N ASN A 161 22.16 -0.56 -9.53
CA ASN A 161 23.48 -0.35 -10.13
C ASN A 161 23.40 0.41 -11.46
N GLY A 162 22.38 1.25 -11.62
CA GLY A 162 22.11 1.99 -12.86
C GLY A 162 21.52 1.17 -14.01
N ALA A 163 21.66 -0.17 -13.97
CA ALA A 163 21.01 -1.08 -14.89
C ALA A 163 20.63 -2.40 -14.20
N ALA A 164 19.44 -2.93 -14.50
CA ALA A 164 19.00 -4.26 -14.10
C ALA A 164 19.37 -5.31 -15.16
N PRO A 165 19.64 -6.57 -14.77
CA PRO A 165 19.76 -7.67 -15.73
C PRO A 165 18.54 -7.78 -16.64
N THR A 166 18.74 -8.29 -17.86
CA THR A 166 17.61 -8.61 -18.74
C THR A 166 16.86 -9.82 -18.21
N GLY A 167 15.54 -9.78 -18.25
CA GLY A 167 14.70 -10.88 -17.78
C GLY A 167 13.29 -10.44 -17.43
N GLU A 168 12.53 -11.38 -16.89
CA GLU A 168 11.19 -11.12 -16.36
C GLU A 168 11.27 -10.79 -14.87
N TYR A 169 10.61 -9.70 -14.50
CA TYR A 169 10.52 -9.22 -13.14
C TYR A 169 9.08 -9.21 -12.65
N GLU A 170 8.83 -9.68 -11.44
CA GLU A 170 7.48 -9.88 -10.88
C GLU A 170 7.36 -9.26 -9.49
N PHE A 171 6.21 -8.63 -9.24
CA PHE A 171 5.83 -8.00 -7.99
C PHE A 171 4.35 -8.31 -7.68
N TYR A 172 4.08 -8.75 -6.46
CA TYR A 172 2.78 -9.36 -6.11
C TYR A 172 1.93 -8.49 -5.20
N THR A 173 2.57 -7.87 -4.21
CA THR A 173 1.86 -7.45 -3.00
C THR A 173 2.00 -5.95 -2.80
N ALA A 174 0.88 -5.24 -2.90
CA ALA A 174 0.73 -3.90 -2.36
C ALA A 174 -0.54 -3.83 -1.50
N GLY A 175 -0.54 -2.94 -0.51
CA GLY A 175 -1.67 -2.74 0.37
C GLY A 175 -1.88 -1.28 0.73
N LEU A 176 -3.11 -0.92 1.04
CA LEU A 176 -3.53 0.39 1.51
C LEU A 176 -4.36 0.21 2.78
N GLY A 177 -4.05 1.00 3.80
CA GLY A 177 -4.82 1.08 5.03
C GLY A 177 -4.84 2.47 5.62
N ILE A 178 -5.55 2.61 6.73
CA ILE A 178 -5.62 3.79 7.56
C ILE A 178 -4.87 3.50 8.86
N PHE A 179 -3.91 4.34 9.18
CA PHE A 179 -3.20 4.33 10.44
C PHE A 179 -3.84 5.31 11.41
N PHE A 180 -4.09 4.85 12.63
CA PHE A 180 -4.67 5.63 13.72
C PHE A 180 -3.66 5.74 14.84
N ARG A 181 -3.52 6.94 15.40
CA ARG A 181 -2.71 7.19 16.60
C ARG A 181 -3.40 8.16 17.53
N GLY A 182 -3.44 7.85 18.81
CA GLY A 182 -4.04 8.74 19.79
C GLY A 182 -4.11 8.18 21.20
N THR A 183 -5.05 8.69 22.00
CA THR A 183 -5.33 8.18 23.34
C THR A 183 -6.49 7.22 23.28
N VAL A 184 -6.23 5.97 23.69
CA VAL A 184 -7.22 4.91 23.75
C VAL A 184 -7.61 4.67 25.20
N ARG A 185 -8.91 4.57 25.48
CA ARG A 185 -9.44 4.18 26.78
C ARG A 185 -9.91 2.74 26.72
N ALA A 186 -9.43 1.90 27.62
CA ALA A 186 -9.84 0.50 27.74
C ALA A 186 -9.88 0.06 29.21
N PRO A 187 -10.54 -1.06 29.54
CA PRO A 187 -10.51 -1.63 30.88
C PRO A 187 -9.07 -1.98 31.30
N GLN A 188 -8.72 -1.67 32.55
CA GLN A 188 -7.51 -2.20 33.17
C GLN A 188 -7.70 -3.70 33.37
N LEU A 189 -6.72 -4.50 32.93
CA LEU A 189 -6.74 -5.94 33.08
C LEU A 189 -5.84 -6.39 34.23
N ASP A 190 -6.24 -7.47 34.92
CA ASP A 190 -5.40 -8.17 35.90
C ASP A 190 -4.40 -9.14 35.22
N GLU A 191 -3.64 -9.86 36.03
CA GLU A 191 -2.65 -10.84 35.54
C GLU A 191 -3.25 -12.01 34.74
N ASN A 192 -4.56 -12.23 34.83
CA ASN A 192 -5.29 -13.26 34.09
C ASN A 192 -6.02 -12.71 32.86
N GLY A 193 -5.89 -11.40 32.57
CA GLY A 193 -6.58 -10.74 31.47
C GLY A 193 -8.04 -10.38 31.76
N ALA A 194 -8.49 -10.45 33.02
CA ALA A 194 -9.84 -10.07 33.40
C ALA A 194 -9.91 -8.57 33.78
N PRO A 195 -11.02 -7.86 33.49
CA PRO A 195 -11.17 -6.47 33.90
C PRO A 195 -11.10 -6.32 35.43
N VAL A 196 -10.29 -5.38 35.90
CA VAL A 196 -10.27 -4.96 37.31
C VAL A 196 -11.53 -4.14 37.56
N LEU A 197 -12.30 -4.53 38.59
CA LEU A 197 -13.58 -3.89 38.92
C LEU A 197 -13.43 -2.94 40.13
N ASP A 198 -14.22 -1.88 40.15
CA ASP A 198 -14.36 -0.97 41.29
C ASP A 198 -15.30 -1.53 42.38
N GLU A 199 -15.60 -0.72 43.41
CA GLU A 199 -16.49 -1.11 44.51
C GLU A 199 -17.96 -1.36 44.09
N ASN A 200 -18.37 -0.86 42.93
CA ASN A 200 -19.71 -1.04 42.36
C ASN A 200 -19.77 -2.21 41.37
N GLY A 201 -18.62 -2.82 41.06
CA GLY A 201 -18.51 -3.88 40.06
C GLY A 201 -18.31 -3.40 38.63
N ASP A 202 -18.02 -2.10 38.44
CA ASP A 202 -17.76 -1.52 37.12
C ASP A 202 -16.27 -1.62 36.76
N PRO A 203 -15.91 -1.87 35.48
CA PRO A 203 -14.52 -1.91 35.07
C PRO A 203 -13.79 -0.57 35.29
N ILE A 204 -12.63 -0.62 35.94
CA ILE A 204 -11.71 0.50 36.03
C ILE A 204 -11.12 0.74 34.64
N LEU A 205 -11.20 1.99 34.17
CA LEU A 205 -10.70 2.38 32.85
C LEU A 205 -9.31 2.99 32.95
N GLN A 206 -8.45 2.65 31.98
CA GLN A 206 -7.11 3.19 31.82
C GLN A 206 -6.97 3.88 30.46
N ASP A 207 -6.21 4.98 30.44
CA ASP A 207 -5.88 5.72 29.22
C ASP A 207 -4.47 5.37 28.73
N PHE A 208 -4.38 4.97 27.47
CA PHE A 208 -3.15 4.60 26.77
C PHE A 208 -2.81 5.69 25.77
N VAL A 209 -1.85 6.55 26.11
CA VAL A 209 -1.45 7.69 25.28
C VAL A 209 -0.49 7.24 24.18
N ASN A 210 -0.76 7.65 22.94
CA ASN A 210 -0.03 7.22 21.73
C ASN A 210 -0.20 5.72 21.41
N ALA A 211 -1.37 5.16 21.68
CA ALA A 211 -1.75 3.86 21.14
C ALA A 211 -2.00 3.96 19.63
N GLU A 212 -1.66 2.90 18.91
CA GLU A 212 -1.61 2.85 17.45
C GLU A 212 -2.41 1.67 16.90
N SER A 213 -3.06 1.85 15.76
CA SER A 213 -3.77 0.77 15.08
C SER A 213 -3.78 0.99 13.57
N ARG A 214 -4.04 -0.08 12.84
CA ARG A 214 -4.15 -0.06 11.38
C ARG A 214 -5.43 -0.77 10.96
N LEU A 215 -6.22 -0.09 10.13
CA LEU A 215 -7.35 -0.65 9.42
C LEU A 215 -6.94 -0.87 7.96
N GLU A 216 -6.96 -2.10 7.47
CA GLU A 216 -6.75 -2.37 6.04
C GLU A 216 -8.00 -1.98 5.26
N ILE A 217 -7.82 -1.27 4.14
CA ILE A 217 -8.91 -0.96 3.19
C ILE A 217 -8.91 -2.00 2.08
N ALA A 218 -7.75 -2.21 1.46
CA ALA A 218 -7.59 -3.11 0.33
C ALA A 218 -6.13 -3.51 0.15
N SER A 219 -5.92 -4.68 -0.45
CA SER A 219 -4.64 -5.16 -0.94
C SER A 219 -4.79 -5.77 -2.34
N THR A 220 -3.68 -5.93 -3.05
CA THR A 220 -3.68 -6.57 -4.37
C THR A 220 -4.10 -8.02 -4.26
N ALA A 221 -4.77 -8.59 -5.27
CA ALA A 221 -5.29 -9.94 -5.21
C ALA A 221 -4.22 -11.02 -4.91
N CYS A 222 -2.97 -10.78 -5.35
CA CYS A 222 -1.85 -11.69 -5.08
C CYS A 222 -1.26 -11.54 -3.67
N ALA A 223 -1.74 -10.61 -2.83
CA ALA A 223 -1.20 -10.37 -1.49
C ALA A 223 -1.38 -11.59 -0.56
N ALA A 224 -2.51 -12.27 -0.66
CA ALA A 224 -2.82 -13.45 0.16
C ALA A 224 -1.97 -14.66 -0.21
N GLN A 225 -1.63 -14.82 -1.50
CA GLN A 225 -0.83 -15.91 -2.05
C GLN A 225 0.12 -15.34 -3.13
N PRO A 226 1.30 -14.85 -2.74
CA PRO A 226 2.25 -14.23 -3.67
C PRO A 226 2.98 -15.31 -4.47
N ASP A 227 2.31 -15.82 -5.49
CA ASP A 227 2.76 -16.94 -6.32
C ASP A 227 2.85 -16.54 -7.81
N PRO A 228 3.83 -17.06 -8.57
CA PRO A 228 3.98 -16.78 -10.00
C PRO A 228 2.77 -17.12 -10.87
N THR A 229 1.85 -17.96 -10.43
CA THR A 229 0.62 -18.29 -11.17
C THR A 229 -0.48 -17.25 -10.98
N CYS A 230 -0.31 -16.27 -10.07
CA CYS A 230 -1.30 -15.21 -9.88
C CYS A 230 -1.44 -14.32 -11.13
N SER A 231 -2.65 -14.24 -11.67
CA SER A 231 -2.94 -13.50 -12.91
C SER A 231 -2.89 -11.98 -12.78
N GLU A 232 -3.04 -11.46 -11.56
CA GLU A 232 -3.09 -10.03 -11.26
C GLU A 232 -1.75 -9.47 -10.75
N LYS A 233 -0.66 -10.23 -10.91
CA LYS A 233 0.68 -9.76 -10.58
C LYS A 233 1.13 -8.62 -11.48
N PHE A 234 2.01 -7.78 -10.96
CA PHE A 234 2.76 -6.84 -11.77
C PHE A 234 3.99 -7.53 -12.35
N ALA A 235 4.20 -7.42 -13.66
CA ALA A 235 5.33 -7.98 -14.36
C ALA A 235 5.98 -6.99 -15.34
N ARG A 236 7.30 -7.07 -15.49
CA ARG A 236 8.04 -6.33 -16.54
C ARG A 236 9.08 -7.22 -17.20
N THR A 237 9.09 -7.18 -18.53
CA THR A 237 10.20 -7.68 -19.34
C THR A 237 11.26 -6.60 -19.44
N VAL A 238 12.43 -6.83 -18.87
CA VAL A 238 13.57 -5.93 -18.96
C VAL A 238 14.44 -6.33 -20.15
N VAL A 239 14.62 -5.41 -21.09
CA VAL A 239 15.50 -5.59 -22.25
C VAL A 239 16.77 -4.75 -22.12
N ALA A 240 17.83 -5.17 -22.81
CA ALA A 240 19.07 -4.43 -22.80
C ALA A 240 18.85 -3.01 -23.35
N ALA A 241 19.51 -2.01 -22.75
CA ALA A 241 19.53 -0.67 -23.30
C ALA A 241 20.10 -0.72 -24.73
N PRO A 242 19.52 0.00 -25.70
CA PRO A 242 20.10 0.09 -27.04
C PRO A 242 21.55 0.55 -26.93
N VAL A 243 22.49 -0.29 -27.35
CA VAL A 243 23.90 0.10 -27.37
C VAL A 243 24.03 1.23 -28.39
N PRO A 244 24.39 2.47 -27.98
CA PRO A 244 24.58 3.55 -28.94
C PRO A 244 25.70 3.10 -29.86
N VAL A 245 25.38 2.83 -31.13
CA VAL A 245 26.39 2.42 -32.10
C VAL A 245 27.36 3.60 -32.20
N PRO A 246 28.63 3.46 -31.78
CA PRO A 246 29.55 4.60 -31.77
C PRO A 246 29.61 5.20 -33.17
N ALA A 247 29.65 6.53 -33.30
CA ALA A 247 29.75 7.19 -34.61
C ALA A 247 30.93 6.67 -35.46
N ALA A 248 31.95 6.09 -34.81
CA ALA A 248 33.04 5.36 -35.46
C ALA A 248 32.57 4.20 -36.36
N PHE A 249 31.51 3.45 -36.01
CA PHE A 249 30.97 2.40 -36.87
C PHE A 249 30.41 2.95 -38.20
N TRP A 250 29.83 4.16 -38.18
CA TRP A 250 29.42 4.86 -39.40
C TRP A 250 30.63 5.36 -40.23
N LEU A 251 31.74 5.73 -39.56
CA LEU A 251 33.00 6.10 -40.22
C LEU A 251 33.71 4.89 -40.85
N PHE A 252 33.67 3.71 -40.24
CA PHE A 252 34.21 2.48 -40.82
C PHE A 252 33.41 2.02 -42.05
N GLY A 253 32.08 2.16 -42.04
CA GLY A 253 31.25 1.85 -43.22
C GLY A 253 31.50 2.77 -44.42
N SER A 254 31.70 4.06 -44.18
CA SER A 254 31.92 5.06 -45.24
C SER A 254 33.34 5.05 -45.83
N THR A 255 34.36 4.74 -45.02
CA THR A 255 35.75 4.59 -45.49
C THR A 255 35.92 3.35 -46.38
N LEU A 256 35.29 2.22 -46.06
CA LEU A 256 35.34 1.01 -46.89
C LEU A 256 34.73 1.21 -48.29
N LEU A 257 33.63 1.97 -48.41
CA LEU A 257 33.03 2.31 -49.70
C LEU A 257 33.95 3.19 -50.55
N SER A 258 34.72 4.07 -49.93
CA SER A 258 35.66 4.97 -50.62
C SER A 258 36.84 4.22 -51.24
N PHE A 259 37.31 3.14 -50.60
CA PHE A 259 38.41 2.31 -51.14
C PHE A 259 37.98 1.40 -52.30
N VAL A 260 36.74 0.92 -52.33
CA VAL A 260 36.21 0.13 -53.47
C VAL A 260 36.02 1.00 -54.71
N GLY A 261 35.61 2.26 -54.54
CA GLY A 261 35.53 3.23 -55.63
C GLY A 261 36.89 3.58 -56.24
N TYR A 262 37.94 3.68 -55.43
CA TYR A 262 39.28 4.05 -55.89
C TYR A 262 39.96 2.95 -56.73
N ARG A 263 39.70 1.67 -56.44
CA ARG A 263 40.26 0.55 -57.22
C ARG A 263 39.69 0.43 -58.65
N ARG A 264 38.52 1.00 -58.95
CA ARG A 264 37.93 0.95 -60.31
C ARG A 264 38.43 2.04 -61.26
N ARG A 265 39.14 3.07 -60.78
CA ARG A 265 39.59 4.20 -61.63
C ARG A 265 40.98 4.04 -62.26
N ASN A 266 41.79 3.05 -61.86
CA ASN A 266 43.16 2.89 -62.38
C ASN A 266 43.31 2.00 -63.63
N ILE A 267 42.23 1.64 -64.33
CA ILE A 267 42.31 0.77 -65.54
C ILE A 267 42.14 1.54 -66.86
N PHE A 268 41.83 2.85 -66.84
CA PHE A 268 41.49 3.61 -68.06
C PHE A 268 42.40 4.82 -68.32
N THR A 269 43.73 4.67 -68.32
CA THR A 269 44.61 5.66 -68.97
C THR A 269 45.93 5.01 -69.41
N ARG A 270 45.95 4.35 -70.58
CA ARG A 270 47.18 4.17 -71.37
C ARG A 270 46.87 3.93 -72.85
N SER A 271 46.73 5.01 -73.60
CA SER A 271 46.88 5.07 -75.06
C SER A 271 46.71 6.52 -75.53
N VAL A 272 47.81 7.23 -75.73
CA VAL A 272 48.36 7.73 -77.02
C VAL A 272 49.80 8.14 -76.75
#